data_AF-A0A1X0RM29-F1
#
_entry.id   AF-A0A1X0RM29-F1
#
_cell.length_a   1.000
_cell.length_b   1.000
_cell.length_c   1.000
_cell.angle_alpha   90.00
_cell.angle_beta   90.00
_cell.angle_gamma   90.00
#
_symmetry.space_group_name_H-M   'P 1'
#
loop_
_entity.id
_entity.type
_entity.pdbx_description
1 polymer ?
#
loop_
_entity_poly.entity_id
_entity_poly.type
_entity_poly.pdbx_seq_one_letter_code
_entity_poly.pdbx_strand_id
1 'polypeptide(L)'
;MAVHEAEKDADRCIELDSTFVRGYIRKAAVQLIKREFTEAIDTLKLAQEHDKDGKCSREIQQQLMKAYSAMNPTGNGESQEEVLKRAAQDPEVQRILSDPVMQQILQQMQADPKAAQEHLKNPQVAANIRKLMSAGIIRMA
;
A
#
# COMPACT_ATOMS: atom_id res chain seq x y z
N MET A 1 16.63 6.70 -23.20
CA MET A 1 17.48 5.75 -23.95
C MET A 1 17.65 4.44 -23.18
N ALA A 2 18.12 4.45 -21.93
CA ALA A 2 18.35 3.21 -21.14
C ALA A 2 17.11 2.31 -20.90
N VAL A 3 15.92 2.87 -20.63
CA VAL A 3 14.72 2.07 -20.31
C VAL A 3 14.22 1.25 -21.52
N HIS A 4 14.37 1.79 -22.73
CA HIS A 4 13.95 1.12 -23.96
C HIS A 4 14.90 -0.02 -24.36
N GLU A 5 16.20 0.13 -24.09
CA GLU A 5 17.19 -0.95 -24.28
C GLU A 5 16.99 -2.08 -23.27
N ALA A 6 16.67 -1.74 -22.01
CA ALA A 6 16.38 -2.71 -20.96
C ALA A 6 15.12 -3.55 -21.26
N GLU A 7 14.09 -2.94 -21.86
CA GLU A 7 12.91 -3.66 -22.33
C GLU A 7 13.26 -4.67 -23.43
N LYS A 8 13.99 -4.22 -24.45
CA LYS A 8 14.43 -5.08 -25.57
C LYS A 8 15.29 -6.26 -25.09
N ASP A 9 16.19 -6.01 -24.15
CA ASP A 9 17.02 -7.07 -23.55
C ASP A 9 16.16 -8.09 -22.80
N ALA A 10 15.18 -7.63 -22.01
CA ALA A 10 14.28 -8.49 -21.29
C ALA A 10 13.37 -9.32 -22.22
N ASP A 11 12.84 -8.70 -23.28
CA ASP A 11 12.07 -9.40 -24.32
C ASP A 11 12.92 -10.46 -25.02
N ARG A 12 14.16 -10.12 -25.39
CA ARG A 12 15.06 -11.08 -26.03
C ARG A 12 15.41 -12.26 -25.12
N CYS A 13 15.57 -12.03 -23.82
CA CYS A 13 15.78 -13.10 -22.85
C CYS A 13 14.60 -14.08 -22.82
N ILE A 14 13.36 -13.57 -22.86
CA ILE A 14 12.14 -14.39 -22.85
C ILE A 14 11.95 -15.15 -24.17
N GLU A 15 12.29 -14.52 -25.31
CA GLU A 15 12.28 -15.18 -26.62
C GLU A 15 13.27 -16.35 -26.70
N LEU A 16 14.45 -16.19 -26.11
CA LEU A 16 15.48 -17.23 -26.09
C LEU A 16 15.14 -18.37 -25.15
N ASP A 17 14.55 -18.06 -23.98
CA ASP A 17 14.08 -19.06 -23.02
C ASP A 17 12.80 -18.58 -22.33
N SER A 18 11.66 -19.10 -22.83
CA SER A 18 10.33 -18.81 -22.26
C SER A 18 10.15 -19.28 -20.82
N THR A 19 11.02 -20.12 -20.29
CA THR A 19 10.98 -20.59 -18.89
C THR A 19 11.86 -19.76 -17.96
N PHE A 20 12.61 -18.80 -18.50
CA PHE A 20 13.55 -17.99 -17.74
C PHE A 20 12.85 -16.89 -16.92
N VAL A 21 12.46 -17.23 -15.70
CA VAL A 21 11.73 -16.37 -14.76
C VAL A 21 12.36 -14.98 -14.56
N ARG A 22 13.69 -14.89 -14.48
CA ARG A 22 14.41 -13.61 -14.30
C ARG A 22 14.23 -12.66 -15.49
N GLY A 23 13.98 -13.17 -16.70
CA GLY A 23 13.64 -12.34 -17.86
C GLY A 23 12.32 -11.59 -17.65
N TYR A 24 11.29 -12.30 -17.20
CA TYR A 24 9.99 -11.72 -16.85
C TYR A 24 10.09 -10.70 -15.70
N ILE A 25 10.88 -10.98 -14.66
CA ILE A 25 11.08 -10.05 -13.54
C ILE A 25 11.76 -8.74 -14.01
N ARG A 26 12.74 -8.83 -14.90
CA ARG A 26 13.39 -7.64 -15.48
C ARG A 26 12.41 -6.84 -16.35
N LYS A 27 11.62 -7.52 -17.18
CA LYS A 27 10.57 -6.90 -18.00
C LYS A 27 9.56 -6.15 -17.13
N ALA A 28 9.07 -6.79 -16.07
CA ALA A 28 8.16 -6.19 -15.11
C ALA A 28 8.77 -4.96 -14.41
N ALA A 29 10.04 -5.01 -14.03
CA ALA A 29 10.73 -3.85 -13.45
C ALA A 29 10.77 -2.65 -14.42
N VAL A 30 10.96 -2.91 -15.71
CA VAL A 30 10.92 -1.86 -16.74
C VAL A 30 9.51 -1.29 -16.92
N GLN A 31 8.49 -2.14 -16.96
CA GLN A 31 7.08 -1.73 -17.04
C GLN A 31 6.67 -0.89 -15.81
N LEU A 32 7.16 -1.23 -14.62
CA LEU A 32 6.97 -0.42 -13.41
C LEU A 32 7.58 0.99 -13.54
N ILE A 33 8.79 1.10 -14.10
CA ILE A 33 9.44 2.41 -14.34
C ILE A 33 8.64 3.24 -15.34
N LYS A 34 8.03 2.58 -16.34
CA LYS A 34 7.16 3.22 -17.34
C LYS A 34 5.75 3.53 -16.83
N ARG A 35 5.41 3.09 -15.61
CA ARG A 35 4.06 3.20 -15.00
C ARG A 35 2.99 2.36 -15.72
N GLU A 36 3.41 1.31 -16.41
CA GLU A 36 2.57 0.30 -17.07
C GLU A 36 2.24 -0.80 -16.06
N PHE A 37 1.45 -0.47 -15.03
CA PHE A 37 1.27 -1.33 -13.86
C PHE A 37 0.47 -2.60 -14.14
N THR A 38 -0.50 -2.54 -15.06
CA THR A 38 -1.35 -3.70 -15.39
C THR A 38 -0.53 -4.74 -16.15
N GLU A 39 0.26 -4.27 -17.11
CA GLU A 39 1.18 -5.06 -17.92
C GLU A 39 2.29 -5.67 -17.06
N ALA A 40 2.80 -4.93 -16.07
CA ALA A 40 3.75 -5.44 -15.08
C ALA A 40 3.16 -6.59 -14.25
N ILE A 41 1.90 -6.46 -13.82
CA ILE A 41 1.21 -7.51 -13.05
C ILE A 41 1.06 -8.78 -13.88
N ASP A 42 0.61 -8.66 -15.14
CA ASP A 42 0.43 -9.83 -16.00
C ASP A 42 1.75 -10.51 -16.33
N THR A 43 2.81 -9.73 -16.57
CA THR A 43 4.18 -10.25 -16.76
C THR A 43 4.68 -11.00 -15.53
N LEU A 44 4.41 -10.50 -14.32
CA LEU A 44 4.80 -11.16 -13.06
C LEU A 44 3.98 -12.42 -12.76
N LYS A 45 2.71 -12.48 -13.16
CA LYS A 45 1.90 -13.72 -13.07
C LYS A 45 2.47 -14.81 -13.97
N LEU A 46 2.85 -14.47 -15.20
CA LEU A 46 3.55 -15.40 -16.09
C LEU A 46 4.88 -15.86 -15.46
N ALA A 47 5.64 -14.95 -14.86
CA ALA A 47 6.85 -15.30 -14.14
C ALA A 47 6.60 -16.34 -13.02
N GLN A 48 5.46 -16.22 -12.32
CA GLN A 48 5.06 -17.13 -11.26
C GLN A 48 4.69 -18.53 -11.79
N GLU A 49 4.05 -18.61 -12.95
CA GLU A 49 3.74 -19.88 -13.62
C GLU A 49 5.01 -20.63 -14.05
N HIS A 50 6.06 -19.89 -14.41
CA HIS A 50 7.36 -20.45 -14.79
C HIS A 50 8.28 -20.76 -13.59
N ASP A 51 8.06 -20.18 -12.41
CA ASP A 51 8.86 -20.40 -11.18
C ASP A 51 8.49 -21.69 -10.43
N LYS A 52 8.60 -22.83 -11.12
CA LYS A 52 8.26 -24.16 -10.55
C LYS A 52 9.11 -24.54 -9.33
N ASP A 53 10.32 -24.01 -9.23
CA ASP A 53 11.25 -24.25 -8.13
C ASP A 53 11.04 -23.29 -6.94
N GLY A 54 10.18 -22.27 -7.09
CA GLY A 54 9.94 -21.25 -6.06
C GLY A 54 11.14 -20.35 -5.75
N LYS A 55 12.20 -20.38 -6.55
CA LYS A 55 13.47 -19.66 -6.29
C LYS A 55 13.30 -18.15 -6.42
N CYS A 56 12.37 -17.71 -7.25
CA CYS A 56 12.14 -16.30 -7.55
C CYS A 56 10.84 -15.77 -6.92
N SER A 57 10.05 -16.63 -6.28
CA SER A 57 8.73 -16.32 -5.74
C SER A 57 8.73 -15.11 -4.82
N ARG A 58 9.75 -14.95 -3.97
CA ARG A 58 9.90 -13.77 -3.10
C ARG A 58 10.07 -12.47 -3.90
N GLU A 59 10.87 -12.49 -4.95
CA GLU A 59 11.14 -11.32 -5.79
C GLU A 59 9.91 -10.95 -6.63
N ILE A 60 9.21 -11.96 -7.18
CA ILE A 60 7.95 -11.80 -7.92
C ILE A 60 6.89 -11.14 -7.01
N GLN A 61 6.70 -11.68 -5.80
CA GLN A 61 5.74 -11.14 -4.84
C GLN A 61 6.04 -9.69 -4.44
N GLN A 62 7.32 -9.35 -4.25
CA GLN A 62 7.73 -7.98 -3.94
C GLN A 62 7.40 -7.00 -5.08
N GLN A 63 7.63 -7.39 -6.33
CA GLN A 63 7.30 -6.53 -7.46
C GLN A 63 5.78 -6.45 -7.69
N LEU A 64 5.03 -7.54 -7.48
CA LEU A 64 3.57 -7.53 -7.54
C LEU A 64 2.99 -6.56 -6.51
N MET A 65 3.50 -6.60 -5.27
CA MET A 65 3.07 -5.66 -4.22
C MET A 65 3.32 -4.21 -4.63
N LYS A 66 4.48 -3.91 -5.22
CA LYS A 66 4.80 -2.58 -5.75
C LYS A 66 3.85 -2.17 -6.88
N ALA A 67 3.56 -3.07 -7.82
CA ALA A 67 2.66 -2.82 -8.93
C ALA A 67 1.23 -2.50 -8.44
N TYR A 68 0.68 -3.33 -7.56
CA TYR A 68 -0.65 -3.12 -6.99
C TYR A 68 -0.72 -1.85 -6.13
N SER A 69 0.33 -1.56 -5.35
CA SER A 69 0.42 -0.33 -4.55
C SER A 69 0.49 0.91 -5.43
N ALA A 70 1.24 0.87 -6.54
CA ALA A 70 1.34 1.99 -7.46
C ALA A 70 0.07 2.20 -8.33
N MET A 71 -0.67 1.11 -8.61
CA MET A 71 -1.96 1.14 -9.32
C MET A 71 -3.11 1.64 -8.43
N ASN A 72 -3.07 1.32 -7.13
CA ASN A 72 -4.00 1.80 -6.11
C ASN A 72 -3.21 2.41 -4.93
N PRO A 73 -2.73 3.66 -5.05
CA PRO A 73 -2.00 4.33 -3.97
C PRO A 73 -2.82 4.44 -2.67
N THR A 74 -4.14 4.34 -2.77
CA THR A 74 -5.09 4.37 -1.65
C THR A 74 -5.28 3.01 -0.96
N GLY A 75 -4.71 1.92 -1.49
CA GLY A 75 -5.14 0.56 -1.18
C GLY A 75 -4.31 -0.22 -0.18
N ASN A 76 -3.03 0.09 0.04
CA ASN A 76 -2.19 -0.64 0.99
C ASN A 76 -0.99 0.20 1.43
N GLY A 77 -1.13 0.87 2.58
CA GLY A 77 -0.05 1.63 3.20
C GLY A 77 -0.01 3.09 2.78
N GLU A 78 -1.13 3.82 2.91
CA GLU A 78 -1.09 5.28 2.91
C GLU A 78 -0.01 5.71 3.92
N SER A 79 0.95 6.53 3.47
CA SER A 79 1.84 7.24 4.39
C SER A 79 0.98 8.01 5.37
N GLN A 80 1.42 8.14 6.62
CA GLN A 80 0.69 8.93 7.62
C GLN A 80 0.38 10.34 7.09
N GLU A 81 1.24 10.87 6.21
CA GLU A 81 1.03 12.16 5.53
C GLU A 81 -0.16 12.17 4.54
N GLU A 82 -0.40 11.07 3.82
CA GLU A 82 -1.51 10.96 2.87
C GLU A 82 -2.84 10.73 3.59
N VAL A 83 -2.82 9.91 4.65
CA VAL A 83 -3.96 9.77 5.57
C VAL A 83 -4.33 11.14 6.16
N LEU A 84 -3.32 11.92 6.59
CA LEU A 84 -3.53 13.27 7.10
C LEU A 84 -4.05 14.23 6.02
N LYS A 85 -3.57 14.14 4.78
CA LYS A 85 -4.09 14.95 3.65
C LYS A 85 -5.55 14.63 3.35
N ARG A 86 -5.94 13.36 3.38
CA ARG A 86 -7.32 12.91 3.19
C ARG A 86 -8.21 13.31 4.37
N ALA A 87 -7.71 13.14 5.59
CA ALA A 87 -8.34 13.62 6.81
C ALA A 87 -8.58 15.14 6.77
N ALA A 88 -7.62 15.89 6.22
CA ALA A 88 -7.73 17.33 6.02
C ALA A 88 -8.75 17.72 4.93
N GLN A 89 -9.29 16.79 4.14
CA GLN A 89 -10.39 17.10 3.22
C GLN A 89 -11.76 16.94 3.88
N ASP A 90 -11.87 16.28 5.04
CA ASP A 90 -13.11 16.12 5.78
C ASP A 90 -13.19 17.18 6.91
N PRO A 91 -14.11 18.17 6.80
CA PRO A 91 -14.25 19.23 7.80
C PRO A 91 -14.65 18.73 9.20
N GLU A 92 -15.36 17.60 9.28
CA GLU A 92 -15.73 17.00 10.56
C GLU A 92 -14.49 16.37 11.21
N VAL A 93 -13.68 15.67 10.43
CA VAL A 93 -12.41 15.08 10.92
C VAL A 93 -11.46 16.17 11.43
N GLN A 94 -11.33 17.28 10.70
CA GLN A 94 -10.52 18.42 11.16
C GLN A 94 -11.01 18.98 12.50
N ARG A 95 -12.33 19.11 12.67
CA ARG A 95 -12.93 19.59 13.93
C ARG A 95 -12.63 18.63 15.08
N ILE A 96 -12.74 17.33 14.84
CA ILE A 96 -12.43 16.30 15.83
C ILE A 96 -10.94 16.32 16.22
N LEU A 97 -10.02 16.47 15.25
CA LEU A 97 -8.58 16.54 15.52
C LEU A 97 -8.15 17.82 16.24
N SER A 98 -8.91 18.90 16.04
CA SER A 98 -8.67 20.20 16.70
C SER A 98 -9.28 20.26 18.11
N ASP A 99 -10.07 19.25 18.50
CA ASP A 99 -10.67 19.18 19.83
C ASP A 99 -9.60 18.77 20.87
N PRO A 100 -9.28 19.64 21.85
CA PRO A 100 -8.28 19.33 22.87
C PRO A 100 -8.66 18.13 23.73
N VAL A 101 -9.96 17.86 23.92
CA VAL A 101 -10.43 16.68 24.66
C VAL A 101 -10.11 15.42 23.89
N MET A 102 -10.34 15.42 22.57
CA MET A 102 -10.01 14.28 21.73
C MET A 102 -8.51 14.02 21.71
N GLN A 103 -7.67 15.05 21.59
CA GLN A 103 -6.21 14.91 21.64
C GLN A 103 -5.73 14.24 22.93
N GLN A 104 -6.30 14.63 24.07
CA GLN A 104 -5.99 14.02 25.36
C GLN A 104 -6.43 12.56 25.41
N ILE A 105 -7.60 12.24 24.88
CA ILE A 105 -8.09 10.85 24.79
C ILE A 105 -7.15 10.01 23.94
N LEU A 106 -6.73 10.49 22.77
CA LEU A 106 -5.81 9.76 21.90
C LEU A 106 -4.46 9.47 22.57
N GLN A 107 -3.92 10.42 23.34
CA GLN A 107 -2.72 10.20 24.15
C GLN A 107 -2.95 9.14 25.23
N GLN A 108 -4.09 9.21 25.93
CA GLN A 108 -4.44 8.23 26.97
C GLN A 108 -4.68 6.84 26.38
N MET A 109 -5.26 6.72 25.17
CA MET A 109 -5.45 5.45 24.49
C MET A 109 -4.13 4.77 24.13
N GLN A 110 -3.09 5.55 23.77
CA GLN A 110 -1.74 5.02 23.50
C GLN A 110 -1.05 4.56 24.79
N ALA A 111 -1.27 5.26 25.91
CA ALA A 111 -0.68 4.92 27.19
C ALA A 111 -1.40 3.78 27.91
N ASP A 112 -2.72 3.73 27.84
CA ASP A 112 -3.57 2.74 28.50
C ASP A 112 -4.81 2.37 27.66
N PRO A 113 -4.82 1.16 27.07
CA PRO A 113 -5.98 0.64 26.33
C PRO A 113 -7.26 0.52 27.16
N LYS A 114 -7.18 0.48 28.50
CA LYS A 114 -8.37 0.41 29.37
C LYS A 114 -9.04 1.78 29.52
N ALA A 115 -8.26 2.86 29.63
CA ALA A 115 -8.77 4.22 29.65
C ALA A 115 -9.53 4.54 28.35
N ALA A 116 -9.06 4.01 27.22
CA ALA A 116 -9.75 4.08 25.93
C ALA A 116 -11.21 3.58 26.00
N GLN A 117 -11.42 2.45 26.66
CA GLN A 117 -12.75 1.82 26.76
C GLN A 117 -13.72 2.64 27.59
N GLU A 118 -13.23 3.37 28.60
CA GLU A 118 -14.07 4.26 29.40
C GLU A 118 -14.53 5.47 28.59
N HIS A 119 -13.65 6.08 27.81
CA HIS A 119 -13.98 7.21 26.93
C HIS A 119 -14.96 6.81 25.83
N LEU A 120 -14.88 5.58 25.33
CA LEU A 120 -15.83 5.03 24.36
C LEU A 120 -17.26 4.85 24.92
N LYS A 121 -17.47 4.91 26.25
CA LYS A 121 -18.82 4.93 26.82
C LYS A 121 -19.54 6.24 26.53
N ASN A 122 -18.80 7.33 26.28
CA ASN A 122 -19.41 8.58 25.85
C ASN A 122 -19.78 8.49 24.36
N PRO A 123 -21.07 8.61 24.00
CA PRO A 123 -21.53 8.43 22.62
C PRO A 123 -20.91 9.43 21.65
N GLN A 124 -20.60 10.65 22.10
CA GLN A 124 -19.98 11.68 21.25
C GLN A 124 -18.51 11.33 20.95
N VAL A 125 -17.77 10.85 21.95
CA VAL A 125 -16.38 10.39 21.79
C VAL A 125 -16.33 9.15 20.91
N ALA A 126 -17.24 8.20 21.11
CA ALA A 126 -17.32 7.00 20.29
C ALA A 126 -17.60 7.31 18.82
N ALA A 127 -18.51 8.26 18.54
CA ALA A 127 -18.77 8.71 17.17
C ALA A 127 -17.53 9.34 16.53
N ASN A 128 -16.82 10.19 17.27
CA ASN A 128 -15.58 10.83 16.81
C ASN A 128 -14.47 9.81 16.51
N ILE A 129 -14.23 8.85 17.42
CA ILE A 129 -13.22 7.80 17.23
C ILE A 129 -13.58 6.92 16.02
N ARG A 130 -14.85 6.55 15.85
CA ARG A 130 -15.31 5.81 14.67
C ARG A 130 -15.04 6.56 13.37
N LYS A 131 -15.27 7.88 13.36
CA LYS A 131 -14.96 8.72 12.19
C LYS A 131 -13.46 8.73 11.89
N LEU A 132 -12.62 8.90 12.91
CA LEU A 132 -11.16 8.88 12.75
C LEU A 132 -10.63 7.50 12.29
N MET A 133 -11.26 6.40 12.71
CA MET A 133 -10.96 5.06 12.19
C MET A 133 -11.38 4.89 10.74
N SER A 134 -12.58 5.36 10.36
CA SER A 134 -13.05 5.33 8.97
C SER A 134 -12.18 6.17 8.04
N ALA A 135 -11.56 7.23 8.58
CA ALA A 135 -10.59 8.07 7.88
C ALA A 135 -9.18 7.47 7.86
N GLY A 136 -8.96 6.31 8.47
CA GLY A 136 -7.65 5.63 8.50
C GLY A 136 -6.60 6.24 9.42
N ILE A 137 -6.96 7.28 10.19
CA ILE A 137 -6.06 8.04 11.08
C ILE A 137 -5.73 7.22 12.33
N ILE A 138 -6.71 6.50 12.85
CA ILE A 138 -6.56 5.65 14.03
C ILE A 138 -6.72 4.19 13.62
N ARG A 139 -5.80 3.37 14.08
CA ARG A 139 -5.91 1.91 14.02
C ARG A 139 -6.00 1.41 15.46
N MET A 140 -7.11 0.77 15.82
CA MET A 140 -7.15 0.01 17.07
C MET A 140 -6.30 -1.25 16.86
N ALA A 141 -5.28 -1.41 17.71
CA ALA A 141 -4.43 -2.60 17.77
C ALA A 141 -5.01 -3.62 18.77
#